data_AF-A0A1E3GP10-F1
#
_entry.id   AF-A0A1E3GP10-F1
#
_cell.length_a   1.000
_cell.length_b   1.000
_cell.length_c   1.000
_cell.angle_alpha   90.00
_cell.angle_beta   90.00
_cell.angle_gamma   90.00
#
_symmetry.space_group_name_H-M   'P 1'
#
loop_
_entity.id
_entity.type
_entity.pdbx_description
1 polymer ?
#
loop_
_entity_poly.entity_id
_entity_poly.type
_entity_poly.pdbx_seq_one_letter_code
_entity_poly.pdbx_strand_id
1 'polypeptide(L)'
;MNLVRNLRMISLISFFGLMVTLLIWILIAEHSENFPVAAWLIIGVMPLLFPMRGILYGKTYTHAWASFLMLFYIAHGIGELYSRDAVIWYPLFEVIFSSSFFIAANLYIRAFAKLRKNAQT
;
A
#
# COMPACT_ATOMS: atom_id res chain seq x y z
N MET A 1 -16.05 -18.28 -4.30
CA MET A 1 -16.26 -17.09 -3.43
C MET A 1 -15.08 -16.82 -2.48
N ASN A 2 -14.43 -17.84 -1.92
CA ASN A 2 -13.34 -17.67 -0.94
C ASN A 2 -12.10 -16.93 -1.48
N LEU A 3 -11.70 -17.17 -2.73
CA LEU A 3 -10.52 -16.52 -3.34
C LEU A 3 -10.63 -14.98 -3.34
N VAL A 4 -11.76 -14.44 -3.80
CA VAL A 4 -11.96 -12.98 -3.88
C VAL A 4 -12.00 -12.33 -2.49
N ARG A 5 -12.57 -13.03 -1.51
CA ARG A 5 -12.56 -12.59 -0.10
C ARG A 5 -11.13 -12.57 0.45
N ASN A 6 -10.35 -13.63 0.22
CA ASN A 6 -8.97 -13.73 0.71
C ASN A 6 -8.08 -12.65 0.09
N LEU A 7 -8.17 -12.43 -1.23
CA LEU A 7 -7.41 -11.39 -1.92
C LEU A 7 -7.76 -9.99 -1.42
N ARG A 8 -9.05 -9.71 -1.12
CA ARG A 8 -9.47 -8.46 -0.48
C ARG A 8 -8.90 -8.32 0.94
N MET A 9 -8.85 -9.40 1.71
CA MET A 9 -8.26 -9.35 3.04
C MET A 9 -6.76 -9.07 2.99
N ILE A 10 -6.04 -9.73 2.08
CA ILE A 10 -4.61 -9.49 1.87
C ILE A 10 -4.38 -8.04 1.46
N SER A 11 -5.15 -7.50 0.50
CA SER A 11 -5.01 -6.10 0.11
C SER A 11 -5.28 -5.14 1.26
N LEU A 12 -6.29 -5.40 2.10
CA LEU A 12 -6.57 -4.58 3.28
C LEU A 12 -5.43 -4.62 4.30
N ILE A 13 -4.97 -5.82 4.67
CA ILE A 13 -3.89 -6.00 5.65
C ILE A 13 -2.61 -5.33 5.14
N SER A 14 -2.28 -5.52 3.86
CA SER A 14 -1.11 -4.89 3.24
C SER A 14 -1.24 -3.36 3.18
N PHE A 15 -2.42 -2.83 2.87
CA PHE A 15 -2.65 -1.39 2.83
C PHE A 15 -2.45 -0.73 4.20
N PHE A 16 -3.09 -1.27 5.24
CA PHE A 16 -2.95 -0.74 6.59
C PHE A 16 -1.57 -1.03 7.18
N GLY A 17 -0.96 -2.17 6.85
CA GLY A 17 0.42 -2.48 7.20
C GLY A 17 1.39 -1.43 6.65
N LEU A 18 1.27 -1.08 5.36
CA LEU A 18 2.05 -0.01 4.75
C LEU A 18 1.83 1.33 5.47
N MET A 19 0.57 1.70 5.73
CA MET A 19 0.27 2.97 6.41
C MET A 19 0.87 3.03 7.81
N VAL A 20 0.79 1.94 8.57
CA VAL A 20 1.40 1.85 9.91
C VAL A 20 2.92 1.92 9.81
N THR A 21 3.55 1.20 8.88
CA THR A 21 5.00 1.27 8.66
C THR A 21 5.45 2.71 8.37
N LEU A 22 4.74 3.43 7.50
CA LEU A 22 5.03 4.83 7.18
C LEU A 22 4.88 5.73 8.41
N LEU A 23 3.81 5.57 9.19
CA LEU A 23 3.62 6.36 10.41
C LEU A 23 4.71 6.09 11.45
N ILE A 24 5.11 4.83 11.62
CA ILE A 24 6.20 4.47 12.53
C ILE A 24 7.51 5.08 12.05
N TRP A 25 7.81 4.99 10.76
CA TRP A 25 9.01 5.62 10.19
C TRP A 25 8.98 7.13 10.46
N ILE A 26 7.93 7.84 10.05
CA ILE A 26 7.82 9.32 10.18
C ILE A 26 7.88 9.81 11.63
N LEU A 27 7.28 9.08 12.57
CA LEU A 27 7.12 9.54 13.95
C LEU A 27 8.25 9.10 14.89
N ILE A 28 8.92 7.98 14.58
CA ILE A 28 9.93 7.38 15.47
C ILE A 28 11.34 7.51 14.90
N ALA A 29 11.52 7.44 13.58
CA ALA A 29 12.85 7.57 13.01
C ALA A 29 13.38 8.99 13.21
N GLU A 30 14.69 9.11 13.42
CA GLU A 30 15.36 10.40 13.47
C GLU A 30 15.39 10.99 12.06
N HIS A 31 14.75 12.15 11.88
CA HIS A 31 14.80 12.91 10.64
C HIS A 31 15.63 14.16 10.85
N SER A 32 16.21 14.70 9.77
CA SER A 32 16.89 15.99 9.80
C SER A 32 15.97 17.08 10.37
N GLU A 33 16.49 17.88 11.31
CA GLU A 33 15.76 18.99 11.96
C GLU A 33 15.16 20.00 10.96
N ASN A 34 15.69 20.04 9.74
CA ASN A 34 15.29 21.00 8.72
C ASN A 34 13.96 20.66 8.00
N PHE A 35 13.43 19.44 8.16
CA PHE A 35 12.20 19.04 7.48
C PHE A 35 11.08 18.72 8.47
N PRO A 36 9.95 19.46 8.45
CA PRO A 36 8.91 19.31 9.45
C PRO A 36 8.18 17.97 9.30
N VAL A 37 7.90 17.30 10.41
CA VAL A 37 7.14 16.03 10.47
C VAL A 37 5.80 16.13 9.73
N ALA A 38 5.13 17.30 9.81
CA ALA A 38 3.89 17.55 9.09
C ALA A 38 4.04 17.43 7.57
N ALA A 39 5.17 17.86 6.99
CA ALA A 39 5.43 17.73 5.56
C ALA A 39 5.64 16.25 5.17
N TRP A 40 6.36 15.47 5.98
CA TRP A 40 6.48 14.03 5.78
C TRP A 40 5.13 13.31 5.80
N LEU A 41 4.25 13.65 6.75
CA LEU A 41 2.90 13.09 6.81
C LEU A 41 2.06 13.46 5.59
N ILE A 42 2.15 14.71 5.12
CA ILE A 42 1.42 15.14 3.91
C ILE A 42 1.93 14.38 2.69
N ILE A 43 3.23 14.20 2.53
CA ILE A 43 3.80 13.55 1.34
C ILE A 43 3.58 12.03 1.39
N GLY A 44 3.81 11.38 2.53
CA GLY A 44 3.75 9.93 2.66
C GLY A 44 2.37 9.36 2.98
N VAL A 45 1.54 10.05 3.77
CA VAL A 45 0.27 9.50 4.26
C VAL A 45 -0.93 10.05 3.51
N MET A 46 -0.94 11.35 3.14
CA MET A 46 -2.08 11.96 2.45
C MET A 46 -2.47 11.22 1.16
N PRO A 47 -1.52 10.78 0.30
CA PRO A 47 -1.88 10.02 -0.90
C PRO A 47 -2.60 8.71 -0.61
N LEU A 48 -2.29 8.03 0.51
CA LEU A 48 -2.97 6.82 0.97
C LEU A 48 -4.40 7.09 1.45
N LEU A 49 -4.71 8.28 1.94
CA LEU A 49 -6.06 8.58 2.44
C LEU A 49 -7.10 8.61 1.30
N PHE A 50 -6.71 9.02 0.08
CA PHE A 50 -7.60 9.05 -1.08
C PHE A 50 -8.21 7.68 -1.44
N PRO A 51 -7.44 6.58 -1.61
CA PRO A 51 -7.98 5.26 -1.92
C PRO A 51 -8.58 4.54 -0.72
N MET A 52 -8.30 4.96 0.51
CA MET A 52 -8.67 4.24 1.74
C MET A 52 -10.16 3.86 1.76
N ARG A 53 -11.05 4.83 1.51
CA ARG A 53 -12.50 4.60 1.49
C ARG A 53 -12.86 3.51 0.48
N GLY A 54 -12.34 3.59 -0.74
CA GLY A 54 -12.69 2.62 -1.79
C GLY A 54 -12.12 1.23 -1.55
N ILE A 55 -10.94 1.11 -0.94
CA ILE A 55 -10.35 -0.18 -0.55
C ILE A 55 -11.21 -0.85 0.54
N LEU A 56 -11.63 -0.09 1.56
CA LEU A 56 -12.53 -0.59 2.63
C LEU A 56 -13.84 -1.15 2.06
N TYR A 57 -14.47 -0.43 1.12
CA TYR A 57 -15.69 -0.90 0.45
C TYR A 57 -15.47 -1.94 -0.65
N GLY A 58 -14.23 -2.37 -0.92
CA GLY A 58 -13.95 -3.39 -1.94
C GLY A 58 -14.20 -2.93 -3.38
N LYS A 59 -14.08 -1.62 -3.68
CA LYS A 59 -14.24 -1.12 -5.05
C LYS A 59 -13.05 -1.55 -5.90
N THR A 60 -13.30 -2.31 -6.96
CA THR A 60 -12.25 -2.82 -7.88
C THR A 60 -11.50 -1.70 -8.58
N TYR A 61 -12.20 -0.64 -9.00
CA TYR A 61 -11.58 0.56 -9.57
C TYR A 61 -10.56 1.19 -8.61
N THR A 62 -10.89 1.31 -7.32
CA THR A 62 -9.96 1.87 -6.34
C THR A 62 -8.75 0.95 -6.10
N HIS A 63 -8.93 -0.37 -6.15
CA HIS A 63 -7.80 -1.30 -6.10
C HIS A 63 -6.86 -1.14 -7.29
N ALA A 64 -7.41 -0.90 -8.49
CA ALA A 64 -6.61 -0.67 -9.69
C ALA A 64 -5.81 0.62 -9.58
N TRP A 65 -6.49 1.72 -9.23
CA TRP A 65 -5.85 3.02 -9.04
C TRP A 65 -4.77 2.97 -7.94
N ALA A 66 -5.09 2.37 -6.78
CA ALA A 66 -4.16 2.26 -5.67
C ALA A 66 -2.95 1.36 -5.97
N SER A 67 -3.08 0.40 -6.90
CA SER A 67 -1.94 -0.41 -7.31
C SER A 67 -0.85 0.42 -8.00
N PHE A 68 -1.22 1.44 -8.78
CA PHE A 68 -0.22 2.37 -9.34
C PHE A 68 0.42 3.21 -8.25
N LEU A 69 -0.36 3.65 -7.26
CA LEU A 69 0.17 4.38 -6.11
C LEU A 69 1.22 3.56 -5.34
N MET A 70 1.02 2.24 -5.19
CA MET A 70 2.01 1.37 -4.53
C MET A 70 3.38 1.36 -5.20
N LEU A 71 3.48 1.63 -6.51
CA LEU A 71 4.76 1.66 -7.21
C LEU A 71 5.69 2.75 -6.65
N PHE A 72 5.14 3.88 -6.20
CA PHE A 72 5.91 4.94 -5.56
C PHE A 72 6.51 4.49 -4.22
N TYR A 73 5.72 3.76 -3.40
CA TYR A 73 6.18 3.21 -2.12
C TYR A 73 7.20 2.08 -2.29
N ILE A 74 7.04 1.26 -3.33
CA ILE A 74 8.06 0.25 -3.69
C ILE A 74 9.36 0.95 -4.07
N ALA A 75 9.31 1.95 -4.93
CA ALA A 75 10.50 2.70 -5.36
C ALA A 75 11.17 3.42 -4.18
N HIS A 76 10.37 4.04 -3.30
CA HIS A 76 10.85 4.69 -2.09
C HIS A 76 11.55 3.70 -1.15
N GLY A 77 10.86 2.62 -0.76
CA GLY A 77 11.43 1.61 0.14
C GLY A 77 12.67 0.91 -0.45
N ILE A 78 12.74 0.69 -1.76
CA ILE A 78 13.97 0.19 -2.39
C ILE A 78 15.09 1.22 -2.30
N GLY A 79 14.82 2.49 -2.61
CA GLY A 79 15.81 3.57 -2.49
C GLY A 79 16.37 3.68 -1.09
N GLU A 80 15.51 3.57 -0.09
CA GLU A 80 15.88 3.62 1.32
C GLU A 80 16.63 2.35 1.77
N LEU A 81 16.32 1.17 1.22
CA LEU A 81 17.11 -0.05 1.45
C LEU A 81 18.54 0.05 0.88
N TYR A 82 18.73 0.80 -0.21
CA TYR A 82 20.05 1.06 -0.78
C TYR A 82 20.83 2.13 -0.01
N SER A 83 20.15 3.01 0.72
CA SER A 83 20.77 3.95 1.65
C SER A 83 21.39 3.19 2.82
N ARG A 84 22.70 3.36 3.04
CA ARG A 84 23.42 2.68 4.13
C ARG A 84 23.05 3.20 5.53
N ASP A 85 22.36 4.33 5.60
CA ASP A 85 22.07 5.04 6.85
C ASP A 85 20.68 4.70 7.42
N ALA A 86 19.85 3.96 6.68
CA ALA A 86 18.49 3.66 7.07
C ALA A 86 18.39 2.41 7.97
N VAL A 87 17.54 2.49 9.00
CA VAL A 87 17.13 1.30 9.78
C VAL A 87 16.40 0.33 8.85
N ILE A 88 17.06 -0.79 8.53
CA ILE A 88 16.66 -1.76 7.49
C ILE A 88 15.21 -2.23 7.59
N TRP A 89 14.65 -2.29 8.81
CA TRP A 89 13.30 -2.84 9.04
C TRP A 89 12.17 -2.02 8.41
N TYR A 90 12.24 -0.69 8.48
CA TYR A 90 11.17 0.16 7.92
C TYR A 90 11.03 0.04 6.41
N PRO A 91 12.09 0.25 5.62
CA PRO A 91 11.99 0.16 4.17
C PRO A 91 11.75 -1.27 3.70
N LEU A 92 12.22 -2.29 4.44
CA LEU A 92 11.87 -3.69 4.17
C LEU A 92 10.36 -3.94 4.30
N PHE A 93 9.75 -3.50 5.40
CA PHE A 93 8.30 -3.64 5.58
C PHE A 93 7.51 -2.79 4.57
N GLU A 94 8.00 -1.61 4.22
CA GLU A 94 7.39 -0.77 3.19
C GLU A 94 7.33 -1.51 1.84
N VAL A 95 8.45 -2.09 1.40
CA VAL A 95 8.51 -2.88 0.15
C VAL A 95 7.62 -4.12 0.23
N ILE A 96 7.64 -4.86 1.34
CA ILE A 96 6.81 -6.07 1.51
C ILE A 96 5.33 -5.73 1.43
N PHE A 97 4.86 -4.73 2.18
CA PHE A 97 3.44 -4.37 2.22
C PHE A 97 2.96 -3.76 0.90
N SER A 98 3.73 -2.84 0.31
CA SER A 98 3.36 -2.23 -0.98
C SER A 98 3.35 -3.27 -2.11
N SER A 99 4.32 -4.18 -2.17
CA SER A 99 4.35 -5.29 -3.15
C SER A 99 3.21 -6.29 -2.94
N SER A 100 2.93 -6.65 -1.69
CA SER A 100 1.81 -7.53 -1.35
C SER A 100 0.48 -6.93 -1.75
N PHE A 101 0.28 -5.63 -1.49
CA PHE A 101 -0.90 -4.90 -1.96
C PHE A 101 -0.99 -4.93 -3.47
N PHE A 102 0.09 -4.59 -4.18
CA PHE A 102 0.12 -4.53 -5.63
C PHE A 102 -0.33 -5.85 -6.26
N ILE A 103 0.24 -6.98 -5.81
CA ILE A 103 -0.09 -8.31 -6.31
C ILE A 103 -1.54 -8.67 -5.95
N ALA A 104 -1.94 -8.49 -4.69
CA ALA A 104 -3.28 -8.83 -4.21
C ALA A 104 -4.36 -8.03 -4.93
N ALA A 105 -4.15 -6.73 -5.15
CA ALA A 105 -5.07 -5.85 -5.86
C ALA A 105 -5.26 -6.28 -7.33
N ASN A 106 -4.17 -6.56 -8.05
CA ASN A 106 -4.23 -7.02 -9.44
C ASN A 106 -4.95 -8.36 -9.58
N LEU A 107 -4.65 -9.32 -8.69
CA LEU A 107 -5.34 -10.61 -8.66
C LEU A 107 -6.81 -10.45 -8.27
N TYR A 108 -7.13 -9.57 -7.32
CA TYR A 108 -8.48 -9.28 -6.87
C TYR A 108 -9.35 -8.78 -8.03
N ILE A 109 -8.84 -7.82 -8.81
CA ILE A 109 -9.55 -7.26 -9.97
C ILE A 109 -9.82 -8.35 -11.01
N ARG A 110 -8.81 -9.17 -11.34
CA ARG A 110 -8.95 -10.27 -12.31
C ARG A 110 -9.97 -11.31 -11.85
N ALA A 111 -9.88 -11.73 -10.59
CA ALA A 111 -10.80 -12.70 -10.00
C ALA A 111 -12.24 -12.16 -9.96
N PHE A 112 -12.42 -10.89 -9.60
CA PHE A 112 -13.73 -10.24 -9.58
C PHE A 112 -14.33 -10.10 -10.99
N ALA A 113 -13.53 -9.72 -11.98
CA ALA A 113 -13.97 -9.64 -13.38
C ALA A 113 -14.45 -11.00 -13.91
N LYS A 114 -13.73 -12.09 -13.60
CA LYS A 114 -14.13 -13.46 -13.95
C LYS A 114 -15.46 -13.85 -13.30
N LEU A 115 -15.64 -13.55 -12.00
CA LEU A 115 -16.91 -13.82 -11.31
C LEU A 115 -18.08 -13.07 -11.94
N ARG A 116 -17.89 -11.79 -12.30
CA ARG A 116 -18.93 -10.99 -12.94
C ARG A 116 -19.35 -11.57 -14.29
N LYS A 117 -18.38 -12.03 -15.11
CA LYS A 117 -18.66 -12.68 -16.40
C LYS A 117 -19.47 -13.96 -16.23
N ASN A 118 -19.09 -14.83 -15.30
CA ASN A 118 -19.77 -16.10 -15.04
C ASN A 118 -21.19 -15.93 -14.48
N ALA A 119 -21.50 -14.81 -13.83
CA ALA A 119 -22.84 -14.52 -13.34
C ALA A 119 -23.80 -14.01 -14.43
N GLN A 120 -23.28 -13.70 -15.62
CA GLN A 120 -24.05 -13.19 -16.77
C GLN A 120 -24.31 -14.26 -17.83
N THR A 121 -23.69 -15.44 -17.69
CA THR A 121 -23.89 -16.64 -18.53
C THR A 121 -24.79 -17.62 -17.83
#